data_AF-A0A933IRZ4-F1
#
_entry.id   AF-A0A933IRZ4-F1
#
_cell.length_a   1.000
_cell.length_b   1.000
_cell.length_c   1.000
_cell.angle_alpha   90.00
_cell.angle_beta   90.00
_cell.angle_gamma   90.00
#
_symmetry.space_group_name_H-M   'P 1'
#
loop_
_entity.id
_entity.type
_entity.pdbx_description
1 polymer ?
#
loop_
_entity_poly.entity_id
_entity_poly.type
_entity_poly.pdbx_seq_one_letter_code
_entity_poly.pdbx_strand_id
1 'polypeptide(L)'
;MKKPMILVFLAFIAWAAVPASCFSGTEPAIETQIQGLDARQALALANQWHWERQPVKTYVTTKEVVFQFQSGETRKVALPEHEMVVAIAPYADRTHP
;
A
#
# COMPACT_ATOMS: atom_id res chain seq x y z
N MET A 1 38.33 26.78 -33.62
CA MET A 1 38.33 26.18 -32.26
C MET A 1 36.94 26.35 -31.67
N LYS A 2 36.07 25.36 -31.81
CA LYS A 2 34.67 25.43 -31.35
C LYS A 2 34.33 24.15 -30.60
N LYS A 3 33.60 24.35 -29.50
CA LYS A 3 32.94 23.38 -28.60
C LYS A 3 33.80 22.95 -27.40
N PRO A 4 33.40 23.47 -26.22
CA PRO A 4 32.88 22.55 -25.21
C PRO A 4 31.54 23.07 -24.65
N MET A 5 30.55 23.28 -25.53
CA MET A 5 29.18 23.67 -25.11
C MET A 5 28.16 22.56 -25.42
N ILE A 6 28.63 21.32 -25.55
CA ILE A 6 27.77 20.14 -25.76
C ILE A 6 27.85 19.19 -24.56
N LEU A 7 28.91 19.25 -23.75
CA LEU A 7 29.09 18.36 -22.60
C LEU A 7 28.17 18.69 -21.40
N VAL A 8 27.66 19.92 -21.30
CA VAL A 8 26.82 20.34 -20.16
C VAL A 8 25.35 19.92 -20.33
N PHE A 9 24.86 19.79 -21.57
CA PHE A 9 23.46 19.42 -21.83
C PHE A 9 23.18 17.92 -21.57
N LEU A 10 24.18 17.06 -21.70
CA LEU A 10 24.04 15.62 -21.43
C LEU A 10 23.96 15.29 -19.93
N ALA A 11 24.42 16.19 -19.05
CA ALA A 11 24.36 15.99 -17.60
C ALA A 11 22.96 16.25 -17.01
N PHE A 12 22.07 16.97 -17.71
CA PHE A 12 20.72 17.27 -17.22
C PHE A 12 19.69 16.17 -17.50
N ILE A 13 19.91 15.32 -18.50
CA ILE A 13 18.98 14.23 -18.86
C ILE A 13 19.11 13.04 -17.90
N ALA A 14 20.24 12.93 -17.18
CA ALA A 14 20.47 11.83 -16.24
C ALA A 14 19.73 11.99 -14.88
N TRP A 15 19.24 13.18 -14.53
CA TRP A 15 18.44 13.38 -13.30
C TRP A 15 16.96 13.00 -13.50
N ALA A 16 16.45 13.07 -14.73
CA ALA A 16 15.04 12.76 -15.01
C ALA A 16 14.71 11.26 -15.00
N ALA A 17 15.72 10.40 -14.91
CA ALA A 17 15.57 8.95 -14.77
C ALA A 17 15.72 8.54 -13.30
N VAL A 18 14.91 9.13 -12.41
CA VAL A 18 14.56 8.42 -11.17
C VAL A 18 13.47 7.43 -11.58
N PRO A 19 13.77 6.13 -11.72
CA PRO A 19 12.70 5.16 -11.92
C PRO A 19 11.76 5.27 -10.72
N ALA A 20 10.46 5.42 -11.00
CA ALA A 20 9.37 5.33 -10.04
C ALA A 20 9.19 3.89 -9.51
N SER A 21 10.29 3.21 -9.23
CA SER A 21 10.34 1.82 -8.79
C SER A 21 10.54 1.77 -7.27
N CYS A 22 9.63 2.38 -6.54
CA CYS A 22 9.43 2.10 -5.12
C CYS A 22 8.21 1.16 -4.98
N PHE A 23 8.27 -0.02 -5.60
CA PHE A 23 7.31 -1.09 -5.35
C PHE A 23 8.11 -2.32 -4.96
N SER A 24 8.26 -2.53 -3.65
CA SER A 24 8.93 -3.71 -3.11
C SER A 24 7.90 -4.85 -3.02
N GLY A 25 7.75 -5.59 -4.12
CA GLY A 25 6.95 -6.82 -4.19
C GLY A 25 6.14 -6.92 -5.47
N THR A 26 6.38 -7.98 -6.24
CA THR A 26 5.43 -8.44 -7.27
C THR A 26 4.14 -8.87 -6.58
N GLU A 27 2.96 -8.47 -7.08
CA GLU A 27 1.66 -8.75 -6.44
C GLU A 27 1.49 -10.20 -5.90
N PRO A 28 1.92 -11.26 -6.63
CA PRO A 28 1.87 -12.63 -6.13
C PRO A 28 2.64 -12.87 -4.82
N ALA A 29 3.77 -12.19 -4.60
CA ALA A 29 4.57 -12.32 -3.38
C ALA A 29 3.89 -11.63 -2.19
N ILE A 30 3.20 -10.52 -2.43
CA ILE A 30 2.45 -9.78 -1.41
C ILE A 30 1.22 -10.57 -0.97
N GLU A 31 0.55 -11.21 -1.91
CA GLU A 31 -0.63 -12.01 -1.66
C GLU A 31 -0.38 -13.20 -0.72
N THR A 32 0.77 -13.87 -0.85
CA THR A 32 1.13 -14.99 0.05
C THR A 32 1.25 -14.58 1.51
N GLN A 33 1.51 -13.29 1.81
CA GLN A 33 1.62 -12.79 3.18
C GLN A 33 0.29 -12.80 3.94
N ILE A 34 -0.83 -12.85 3.23
CA ILE A 34 -2.18 -12.90 3.83
C ILE A 34 -2.56 -14.35 4.21
N GLN A 35 -1.92 -15.35 3.61
CA GLN A 35 -2.29 -16.74 3.81
C GLN A 35 -2.03 -17.18 5.25
N GLY A 36 -3.06 -17.76 5.88
CA GLY A 36 -2.98 -18.29 7.24
C GLY A 36 -3.02 -17.22 8.35
N LEU A 37 -3.19 -15.94 8.01
CA LEU A 37 -3.39 -14.90 9.02
C LEU A 37 -4.76 -15.04 9.68
N ASP A 38 -4.78 -14.84 11.00
CA ASP A 38 -6.02 -14.58 11.72
C ASP A 38 -6.51 -13.13 11.51
N ALA A 39 -7.71 -12.83 11.99
CA ALA A 39 -8.32 -11.52 11.86
C ALA A 39 -7.49 -10.36 12.45
N ARG A 40 -6.80 -10.58 13.58
CA ARG A 40 -6.01 -9.54 14.25
C ARG A 40 -4.70 -9.29 13.50
N GLN A 41 -4.05 -10.36 13.05
CA GLN A 41 -2.86 -10.29 12.22
C GLN A 41 -3.15 -9.63 10.87
N ALA A 42 -4.27 -9.98 10.23
CA ALA A 42 -4.72 -9.36 9.00
C ALA A 42 -4.98 -7.86 9.20
N LEU A 43 -5.63 -7.46 10.29
CA LEU A 43 -5.86 -6.05 10.58
C LEU A 43 -4.55 -5.27 10.82
N ALA A 44 -3.60 -5.86 11.53
CA ALA A 44 -2.28 -5.26 11.74
C ALA A 44 -1.53 -5.06 10.42
N LEU A 45 -1.54 -6.07 9.55
CA LEU A 45 -0.96 -6.00 8.22
C LEU A 45 -1.65 -4.92 7.36
N ALA A 46 -2.97 -4.85 7.39
CA ALA A 46 -3.74 -3.85 6.67
C ALA A 46 -3.37 -2.42 7.07
N ASN A 47 -3.18 -2.17 8.38
CA ASN A 47 -2.72 -0.88 8.90
C ASN A 47 -1.27 -0.59 8.50
N GLN A 48 -0.38 -1.58 8.59
CA GLN A 48 1.01 -1.42 8.17
C GLN A 48 1.10 -1.04 6.68
N TRP A 49 0.40 -1.76 5.81
CA TRP A 49 0.38 -1.50 4.38
C TRP A 49 -0.19 -0.12 4.02
N HIS A 50 -1.16 0.38 4.78
CA HIS A 50 -1.64 1.75 4.65
C HIS A 50 -0.51 2.76 4.88
N TRP A 51 0.27 2.60 5.95
CA TRP A 51 1.39 3.50 6.29
C TRP A 51 2.56 3.38 5.32
N GLU A 52 2.84 2.16 4.85
CA GLU A 52 3.87 1.89 3.83
C GLU A 52 3.48 2.33 2.42
N ARG A 53 2.22 2.75 2.22
CA ARG A 53 1.66 3.10 0.90
C ARG A 53 1.81 1.97 -0.11
N GLN A 54 1.61 0.73 0.35
CA GLN A 54 1.53 -0.41 -0.55
C GLN A 54 0.39 -0.19 -1.56
N PRO A 55 0.51 -0.68 -2.80
CA PRO A 55 -0.51 -0.52 -3.83
C PRO A 55 -1.75 -1.42 -3.60
N VAL A 56 -2.07 -1.73 -2.35
CA VAL A 56 -3.21 -2.57 -1.96
C VAL A 56 -4.19 -1.71 -1.18
N LYS A 57 -5.43 -1.63 -1.66
CA LYS A 57 -6.49 -0.95 -0.91
C LYS A 57 -6.97 -1.89 0.20
N THR A 58 -6.88 -1.43 1.44
CA THR A 58 -7.32 -2.19 2.61
C THR A 58 -8.50 -1.51 3.29
N TYR A 59 -9.42 -2.32 3.81
CA TYR A 59 -10.54 -1.85 4.63
C TYR A 59 -11.11 -3.02 5.46
N VAL A 60 -11.84 -2.69 6.52
CA VAL A 60 -12.55 -3.67 7.35
C VAL A 60 -14.05 -3.48 7.21
N THR A 61 -14.79 -4.58 7.20
CA THR A 61 -16.26 -4.60 7.26
C THR A 61 -16.72 -5.21 8.59
N THR A 62 -18.02 -5.35 8.79
CA THR A 62 -18.56 -6.07 9.95
C THR A 62 -18.23 -7.56 9.97
N LYS A 63 -17.68 -8.13 8.89
CA LYS A 63 -17.45 -9.57 8.73
C LYS A 63 -16.03 -9.96 8.35
N GLU A 64 -15.23 -9.04 7.81
CA GLU A 64 -13.95 -9.40 7.20
C GLU A 64 -13.01 -8.21 7.07
N VAL A 65 -11.71 -8.50 7.11
CA VAL A 65 -10.64 -7.61 6.63
C VAL A 65 -10.43 -7.89 5.15
N VAL A 66 -10.44 -6.84 4.32
CA VAL A 66 -10.38 -6.94 2.86
C VAL A 66 -9.12 -6.30 2.33
N PHE A 67 -8.46 -7.01 1.41
CA PHE A 67 -7.29 -6.58 0.66
C PHE A 67 -7.63 -6.62 -0.84
N GLN A 68 -7.67 -5.44 -1.47
CA GLN A 68 -7.97 -5.29 -2.89
C GLN A 68 -6.70 -4.87 -3.64
N PHE A 69 -6.24 -5.74 -4.54
CA PHE A 69 -5.03 -5.57 -5.34
C PHE A 69 -5.33 -4.75 -6.61
N GLN A 70 -4.29 -4.20 -7.27
CA GLN A 70 -4.46 -3.42 -8.50
C GLN A 70 -4.91 -4.29 -9.67
N SER A 71 -4.57 -5.58 -9.64
CA SER A 71 -5.12 -6.60 -10.55
C SER A 71 -6.64 -6.74 -10.49
N GLY A 72 -7.29 -6.21 -9.45
CA GLY A 72 -8.70 -6.42 -9.14
C GLY A 72 -8.97 -7.66 -8.30
N GLU A 73 -7.95 -8.49 -8.05
CA GLU A 73 -8.06 -9.60 -7.11
C GLU A 73 -8.36 -9.09 -5.69
N THR A 74 -9.13 -9.87 -4.95
CA THR A 74 -9.51 -9.53 -3.58
C THR A 74 -9.27 -10.73 -2.66
N ARG A 75 -8.52 -10.48 -1.58
CA ARG A 75 -8.34 -11.43 -0.47
C ARG A 75 -9.06 -10.94 0.76
N LYS A 76 -9.61 -11.89 1.51
CA LYS A 76 -10.53 -11.66 2.63
C LYS A 76 -10.15 -12.55 3.78
N VAL A 77 -10.10 -11.98 4.98
CA VAL A 77 -9.90 -12.71 6.23
C VAL A 77 -11.12 -12.47 7.11
N ALA A 78 -11.85 -13.53 7.43
CA ALA A 78 -13.08 -13.45 8.22
C ALA A 78 -12.79 -12.97 9.65
N LEU A 79 -13.65 -12.11 10.17
CA LEU A 79 -13.69 -11.78 11.59
C LEU A 79 -14.37 -12.92 12.36
N PRO A 80 -14.02 -13.14 13.65
CA PRO A 80 -14.75 -14.09 14.51
C PRO A 80 -16.23 -13.70 14.64
N GLU A 81 -17.14 -14.67 14.67
CA GLU A 81 -18.59 -14.42 14.68
C GLU A 81 -19.09 -13.60 15.88
N HIS A 82 -18.35 -13.61 16.98
CA HIS A 82 -18.71 -12.94 18.23
C HIS A 82 -17.78 -11.76 18.57
N GLU A 83 -16.96 -11.31 17.62
CA GLU A 83 -16.09 -10.16 17.77
C GLU A 83 -16.39 -9.11 16.69
N MET A 84 -16.20 -7.84 17.04
CA MET A 84 -16.32 -6.72 16.12
C MET A 84 -15.10 -5.82 16.25
N VAL A 85 -14.62 -5.33 15.11
CA VAL A 85 -13.57 -4.31 15.06
C VAL A 85 -14.21 -2.93 15.03
N VAL A 86 -13.80 -2.05 15.94
CA VAL A 86 -14.18 -0.64 15.96
C VAL A 86 -12.91 0.20 15.79
N ALA A 87 -12.80 0.89 14.66
CA ALA A 87 -11.72 1.84 14.40
C ALA A 87 -12.19 3.25 14.75
N ILE A 88 -11.42 3.95 15.59
CA ILE A 88 -11.74 5.31 16.05
C ILE A 88 -10.56 6.21 15.68
N ALA A 89 -10.86 7.32 15.01
CA ALA A 89 -9.90 8.39 14.73
C ALA A 89 -10.32 9.65 15.48
N PRO A 90 -9.82 9.87 16.71
CA PRO A 90 -10.12 11.08 17.47
C PRO A 90 -9.59 12.32 16.74
N TYR A 91 -10.32 13.42 16.82
CA TYR A 91 -9.95 14.69 16.21
C TYR A 91 -10.27 15.86 17.14
N ALA A 92 -9.54 16.97 16.98
CA ALA A 92 -9.74 18.17 17.80
C ALA A 92 -10.69 19.19 17.15
N ASP A 93 -10.64 19.36 15.82
CA ASP A 93 -11.40 20.40 15.09
C ASP A 93 -12.30 19.82 14.00
N ARG A 94 -11.74 19.06 13.04
CA ARG A 94 -12.49 18.54 11.88
C ARG A 94 -12.34 17.03 11.70
N THR A 95 -13.39 16.44 11.14
CA THR A 95 -13.46 15.02 10.75
C THR A 95 -13.99 14.88 9.33
N HIS A 96 -14.00 13.66 8.82
CA HIS A 96 -14.63 13.29 7.56
C HIS A 96 -15.57 12.08 7.76
N PRO A 97 -16.66 11.99 6.97
CA PRO A 97 -17.42 10.74 6.82
C PRO A 97 -16.65 9.68 6.03
#